data_AF-A0A841TXZ1-F1
#
_entry.id   AF-A0A841TXZ1-F1
#
_cell.length_a   1.000
_cell.length_b   1.000
_cell.length_c   1.000
_cell.angle_alpha   90.00
_cell.angle_beta   90.00
_cell.angle_gamma   90.00
#
_symmetry.space_group_name_H-M   'P 1'
#
loop_
_entity.id
_entity.type
_entity.pdbx_description
1 polymer ?
#
loop_
_entity_poly.entity_id
_entity_poly.type
_entity_poly.pdbx_seq_one_letter_code
_entity_poly.pdbx_strand_id
1 'polypeptide(L)'
;MPQKLYYVSLSAYTIAEQPSRLADQFTVLADEDELAQMQTLLEIERQRDERTHLRAVIPYKSADHDESSEQYNDSLIDVYRYLYKIGTPDTKRHIERMNILAELRDPDYHHPGY
;
A
#
# COMPACT_ATOMS: atom_id res chain seq x y z
N MET A 1 -24.22 -0.51 2.86
CA MET A 1 -24.49 -1.95 2.91
C MET A 1 -23.74 -2.51 4.14
N PRO A 2 -23.84 -3.79 4.54
CA PRO A 2 -23.16 -4.27 5.74
C PRO A 2 -21.66 -4.45 5.50
N GLN A 3 -20.83 -3.73 6.26
CA GLN A 3 -19.38 -3.91 6.25
C GLN A 3 -19.00 -5.28 6.82
N LYS A 4 -18.05 -5.95 6.16
CA LYS A 4 -17.49 -7.23 6.59
C LYS A 4 -15.99 -7.12 6.77
N LEU A 5 -15.45 -8.06 7.54
CA LEU A 5 -14.02 -8.18 7.74
C LEU A 5 -13.38 -8.85 6.52
N TYR A 6 -12.39 -8.18 5.95
CA TYR A 6 -11.61 -8.69 4.84
C TYR A 6 -10.13 -8.61 5.16
N TYR A 7 -9.37 -9.45 4.46
CA TYR A 7 -7.94 -9.61 4.60
C TYR A 7 -7.29 -9.35 3.26
N VAL A 8 -6.53 -8.27 3.17
CA VAL A 8 -5.88 -7.83 1.93
C VAL A 8 -4.40 -8.18 1.98
N SER A 9 -3.91 -8.86 0.94
CA SER A 9 -2.49 -9.15 0.78
C SER A 9 -1.95 -8.38 -0.42
N LEU A 10 -1.06 -7.42 -0.15
CA LEU A 10 -0.43 -6.60 -1.19
C LEU A 10 0.53 -7.42 -2.06
N SER A 11 1.30 -8.34 -1.44
CA SER A 11 2.23 -9.22 -2.16
C SER A 11 1.55 -10.18 -3.14
N ALA A 12 0.32 -10.60 -2.82
CA ALA A 12 -0.47 -11.49 -3.66
C ALA A 12 -1.48 -10.73 -4.55
N TYR A 13 -1.67 -9.42 -4.31
CA TYR A 13 -2.75 -8.61 -4.90
C TYR A 13 -4.14 -9.26 -4.76
N THR A 14 -4.41 -9.86 -3.59
CA THR A 14 -5.66 -10.59 -3.32
C THR A 14 -6.37 -10.07 -2.08
N ILE A 15 -7.69 -10.27 -2.07
CA ILE A 15 -8.54 -10.02 -0.91
C ILE A 15 -9.24 -11.32 -0.54
N ALA A 16 -9.18 -11.68 0.74
CA ALA A 16 -9.79 -12.89 1.29
C ALA A 16 -10.72 -12.54 2.44
N GLU A 17 -11.79 -13.31 2.62
CA GLU A 17 -12.67 -13.21 3.80
C GLU A 17 -12.08 -13.94 5.02
N GLN A 18 -11.00 -14.69 4.82
CA GLN A 18 -10.35 -15.48 5.86
C GLN A 18 -8.87 -15.09 6.00
N PRO A 19 -8.32 -15.19 7.23
CA PRO A 19 -6.91 -14.94 7.45
C PRO A 19 -6.10 -15.98 6.67
N SER A 20 -5.06 -15.51 5.99
CA SER A 20 -4.11 -16.37 5.29
C SER A 20 -2.84 -16.52 6.14
N ARG A 21 -1.98 -17.47 5.79
CA ARG A 21 -0.65 -17.61 6.42
C ARG A 21 0.39 -16.62 5.87
N LEU A 22 -0.02 -15.63 5.09
CA LEU A 22 0.88 -14.61 4.57
C LEU A 22 1.23 -13.62 5.68
N ALA A 23 2.51 -13.28 5.80
CA ALA A 23 2.99 -12.30 6.78
C ALA A 23 2.52 -10.87 6.45
N ASP A 24 2.40 -10.55 5.16
CA ASP A 24 1.91 -9.27 4.64
C ASP A 24 0.41 -9.32 4.39
N GLN A 25 -0.37 -9.37 5.47
CA GLN A 25 -1.82 -9.34 5.39
C GLN A 25 -2.39 -8.24 6.27
N PHE A 26 -3.20 -7.36 5.65
CA PHE A 26 -3.85 -6.24 6.31
C PHE A 26 -5.32 -6.57 6.55
N THR A 27 -5.81 -6.29 7.76
CA THR A 27 -7.21 -6.52 8.12
C THR A 27 -8.00 -5.23 7.95
N VAL A 28 -9.02 -5.28 7.09
CA VAL A 28 -9.87 -4.14 6.75
C VAL A 28 -11.33 -4.45 6.99
N LEU A 29 -12.11 -3.40 7.24
CA LEU A 29 -13.57 -3.43 7.32
C LEU A 29 -14.10 -2.69 6.10
N ALA A 30 -14.68 -3.43 5.16
CA ALA A 30 -15.13 -2.88 3.90
C ALA A 30 -16.54 -3.36 3.58
N ASP A 31 -17.29 -2.49 2.93
CA ASP A 31 -18.52 -2.82 2.23
C ASP A 31 -18.25 -3.34 0.80
N GLU A 32 -19.29 -3.78 0.07
CA GLU A 32 -19.17 -4.21 -1.33
C GLU A 32 -18.57 -3.12 -2.24
N ASP A 33 -18.97 -1.86 -2.05
CA ASP A 33 -18.42 -0.72 -2.80
C ASP A 33 -16.95 -0.47 -2.44
N GLU A 34 -16.62 -0.51 -1.15
CA GLU A 34 -15.27 -0.29 -0.67
C GLU A 34 -14.32 -1.40 -1.12
N LEU A 35 -14.82 -2.64 -1.18
CA LEU A 35 -14.11 -3.82 -1.66
C LEU A 35 -13.86 -3.73 -3.17
N ALA A 36 -14.84 -3.28 -3.95
CA ALA A 36 -14.68 -3.07 -5.39
C ALA A 36 -13.61 -2.01 -5.69
N GLN A 37 -13.60 -0.92 -4.91
CA GLN A 37 -12.56 0.10 -5.00
C GLN A 37 -11.18 -0.46 -4.62
N MET A 38 -11.08 -1.26 -3.56
CA MET A 38 -9.81 -1.91 -3.18
C MET A 38 -9.29 -2.84 -4.27
N GLN A 39 -10.16 -3.66 -4.87
CA GLN A 39 -9.78 -4.55 -5.97
C GLN A 39 -9.27 -3.77 -7.18
N THR A 40 -9.92 -2.65 -7.50
CA THR A 40 -9.49 -1.78 -8.61
C THR A 40 -8.08 -1.23 -8.37
N LEU A 41 -7.81 -0.74 -7.15
CA LEU A 41 -6.49 -0.25 -6.77
C LEU A 41 -5.41 -1.34 -6.86
N LEU A 42 -5.70 -2.55 -6.38
CA LEU A 42 -4.79 -3.70 -6.48
C LEU A 42 -4.51 -4.10 -7.94
N GLU A 43 -5.52 -4.07 -8.81
CA GLU A 43 -5.35 -4.40 -10.22
C GLU A 43 -4.52 -3.35 -10.97
N ILE A 44 -4.70 -2.07 -10.64
CA ILE A 44 -3.87 -0.97 -11.18
C ILE A 44 -2.41 -1.18 -10.78
N GLU A 45 -2.15 -1.50 -9.50
CA GLU A 45 -0.80 -1.80 -9.02
C GLU A 45 -0.19 -3.00 -9.72
N ARG A 46 -0.96 -4.10 -9.82
CA ARG A 46 -0.53 -5.30 -10.53
C ARG A 46 -0.16 -5.00 -11.98
N GLN A 47 -1.00 -4.27 -12.72
CA GLN A 47 -0.69 -3.90 -14.11
C GLN A 47 0.54 -2.99 -14.22
N ARG A 48 0.75 -2.08 -13.26
CA ARG A 48 1.95 -1.23 -13.23
C ARG A 48 3.20 -2.04 -12.94
N ASP A 49 3.13 -2.98 -12.01
CA ASP A 49 4.21 -3.92 -11.72
C ASP A 49 4.52 -4.72 -12.99
N GLU A 50 3.53 -5.38 -13.60
CA GLU A 50 3.72 -6.13 -14.86
C GLU A 50 4.32 -5.27 -15.99
N ARG A 51 3.89 -4.01 -16.16
CA ARG A 51 4.46 -3.08 -17.16
C ARG A 51 5.88 -2.62 -16.82
N THR A 52 6.20 -2.49 -15.54
CA THR A 52 7.54 -2.10 -15.06
C THR A 52 8.51 -3.28 -15.20
N HIS A 53 8.05 -4.50 -14.91
CA HIS A 53 8.80 -5.75 -15.12
C HIS A 53 9.05 -6.02 -16.61
N LEU A 54 8.09 -5.73 -17.50
CA LEU A 54 8.30 -5.79 -18.96
C LEU A 54 9.35 -4.80 -19.47
N ARG A 55 9.61 -3.71 -18.73
CA ARG A 55 10.69 -2.75 -19.05
C ARG A 55 12.01 -3.04 -18.33
N ALA A 56 12.03 -3.97 -17.37
CA ALA A 56 13.19 -4.26 -16.54
C ALA A 56 13.81 -5.62 -16.90
N VAL A 57 14.54 -5.67 -18.03
CA VAL A 57 15.67 -6.59 -18.15
C VAL A 57 16.95 -5.83 -17.79
N ILE A 58 17.05 -5.18 -16.62
CA ILE A 58 18.34 -4.65 -16.14
C ILE A 58 18.46 -4.81 -14.61
N PRO A 59 19.53 -5.44 -14.12
CA PRO A 59 19.71 -5.84 -12.73
C PRO A 59 19.95 -4.63 -11.82
N TYR A 60 19.24 -4.59 -10.70
CA TYR A 60 19.72 -4.16 -9.36
C TYR A 60 20.98 -3.27 -9.34
N LYS A 61 20.96 -2.11 -10.01
CA LYS A 61 22.05 -1.11 -9.94
C LYS A 61 21.65 0.22 -10.57
N SER A 62 20.87 0.99 -9.84
CA SER A 62 21.00 2.45 -9.79
C SER A 62 20.65 2.87 -8.37
N ALA A 63 21.48 2.37 -7.44
CA ALA A 63 21.84 3.12 -6.25
C ALA A 63 22.68 4.33 -6.71
N ASP A 64 22.59 5.42 -5.96
CA ASP A 64 23.14 6.77 -6.20
C ASP A 64 22.26 7.62 -7.14
N HIS A 65 21.51 8.63 -6.71
CA HIS A 65 21.82 9.68 -5.73
C HIS A 65 20.49 10.36 -5.32
N ASP A 66 20.08 10.23 -4.05
CA ASP A 66 19.67 11.32 -3.13
C ASP A 66 19.05 10.67 -1.87
N GLU A 67 19.42 11.18 -0.72
CA GLU A 67 19.29 10.51 0.56
C GLU A 67 17.82 10.45 1.03
N SER A 68 17.37 9.25 1.44
CA SER A 68 16.14 9.00 2.21
C SER A 68 14.81 8.97 1.45
N SER A 69 14.65 8.06 0.48
CA SER A 69 13.30 7.58 0.15
C SER A 69 13.38 6.14 -0.36
N GLU A 70 12.99 5.20 0.47
CA GLU A 70 12.50 3.90 0.00
C GLU A 70 11.26 4.21 -0.85
N GLN A 71 11.48 4.35 -2.15
CA GLN A 71 10.57 5.08 -3.05
C GLN A 71 9.34 4.23 -3.36
N TYR A 72 8.36 4.25 -2.44
CA TYR A 72 7.02 3.76 -2.73
C TYR A 72 6.48 4.54 -3.94
N ASN A 73 5.98 3.82 -4.94
CA ASN A 73 5.34 4.45 -6.09
C ASN A 73 4.04 5.15 -5.65
N ASP A 74 3.69 6.25 -6.31
CA ASP A 74 2.48 7.04 -6.06
C ASP A 74 1.20 6.17 -5.98
N SER A 75 1.09 5.20 -6.89
CA SER A 75 -0.05 4.28 -6.93
C SER A 75 -0.04 3.26 -5.78
N LEU A 76 1.12 2.88 -5.25
CA LEU A 76 1.25 2.06 -4.05
C LEU A 76 0.87 2.85 -2.79
N ILE A 77 1.24 4.14 -2.75
CA ILE A 77 0.81 5.08 -1.71
C ILE A 77 -0.73 5.20 -1.70
N ASP A 78 -1.38 5.28 -2.86
CA ASP A 78 -2.86 5.26 -2.95
C ASP A 78 -3.47 4.00 -2.32
N VAL A 79 -2.86 2.82 -2.55
CA VAL A 79 -3.32 1.58 -1.90
C VAL A 79 -3.18 1.66 -0.39
N TYR A 80 -2.03 2.13 0.11
CA TYR A 80 -1.81 2.30 1.56
C TYR A 80 -2.75 3.35 2.18
N ARG A 81 -3.03 4.45 1.48
CA ARG A 81 -4.00 5.47 1.92
C ARG A 81 -5.39 4.88 2.03
N TYR A 82 -5.79 4.09 1.04
CA TYR A 82 -7.09 3.45 1.04
C TYR A 82 -7.19 2.38 2.13
N LEU A 83 -6.16 1.52 2.27
CA LEU A 83 -6.01 0.59 3.38
C LEU A 83 -6.07 1.28 4.74
N TYR A 84 -5.45 2.46 4.88
CA TYR A 84 -5.53 3.23 6.11
C TYR A 84 -6.96 3.71 6.36
N LYS A 85 -7.70 4.13 5.33
CA LYS A 85 -9.10 4.58 5.45
C LYS A 85 -10.03 3.46 5.95
N ILE A 86 -10.01 2.30 5.29
CA ILE A 86 -10.90 1.16 5.57
C ILE A 86 -10.31 0.15 6.57
N GLY A 87 -9.06 0.36 6.97
CA GLY A 87 -8.31 -0.53 7.84
C GLY A 87 -8.80 -0.55 9.28
N THR A 88 -8.60 -1.71 9.92
CA THR A 88 -8.75 -1.85 11.36
C THR A 88 -7.71 -0.99 12.10
N PRO A 89 -7.94 -0.66 13.39
CA PRO A 89 -6.97 0.09 14.19
C PRO A 89 -5.60 -0.59 14.35
N ASP A 90 -5.52 -1.90 14.12
CA ASP A 90 -4.25 -2.62 14.06
C ASP A 90 -3.52 -2.32 12.74
N THR A 91 -4.21 -2.45 11.61
CA THR A 91 -3.70 -2.11 10.28
C THR A 91 -3.26 -0.65 10.17
N LYS A 92 -4.05 0.29 10.70
CA LYS A 92 -3.68 1.72 10.77
C LYS A 92 -2.36 1.93 11.51
N ARG A 93 -2.22 1.34 12.70
CA ARG A 93 -1.00 1.41 13.50
C ARG A 93 0.20 0.76 12.81
N HIS A 94 -0.04 -0.32 12.06
CA HIS A 94 1.00 -0.96 11.27
C HIS A 94 1.51 -0.02 10.17
N ILE A 95 0.61 0.59 9.39
CA ILE A 95 0.94 1.54 8.33
C ILE A 95 1.62 2.81 8.91
N GLU A 96 1.16 3.30 10.06
CA GLU A 96 1.78 4.43 10.77
C GLU A 96 3.22 4.12 11.19
N ARG A 97 3.49 2.90 11.67
CA ARG A 97 4.85 2.45 12.03
C ARG A 97 5.76 2.29 10.82
N MET A 98 5.21 1.93 9.66
CA MET A 98 5.98 1.83 8.42
C MET A 98 6.38 3.22 7.88
N ASN A 99 5.79 4.30 8.38
CA ASN A 99 6.07 5.69 7.96
C ASN A 99 5.93 5.94 6.44
N ILE A 100 5.10 5.13 5.77
CA ILE A 100 4.85 5.22 4.32
C ILE A 100 4.02 6.47 3.99
N LEU A 101 3.16 6.88 4.93
CA LEU A 101 2.30 8.04 4.81
C LEU A 101 2.92 9.23 5.57
N ALA A 102 4.14 9.63 5.19
CA ALA A 102 4.84 10.75 5.83
C ALA A 102 4.00 12.04 5.84
N GLU A 103 3.19 12.27 4.81
CA GLU A 103 2.25 13.40 4.68
C GLU A 103 1.11 13.39 5.73
N LEU A 104 0.82 12.26 6.36
CA LEU A 104 -0.22 12.15 7.40
C LEU A 104 0.31 12.49 8.81
N ARG A 105 1.64 12.51 9.02
CA ARG A 105 2.24 12.77 10.33
C ARG A 105 2.44 14.25 10.64
N ASP A 106 2.61 15.11 9.64
CA ASP A 106 2.91 16.52 9.86
C ASP A 106 2.30 17.43 8.76
N PRO A 107 1.35 18.33 9.09
CA PRO A 107 1.03 19.46 8.21
C PRO A 107 2.16 20.52 8.16
N ASP A 108 3.24 20.32 8.91
CA ASP A 108 4.39 21.22 9.04
C ASP A 108 5.71 20.50 8.68
N TYR A 109 5.72 19.74 7.57
CA TYR A 109 6.95 19.10 7.09
C TYR A 109 7.86 20.15 6.40
N HIS A 110 8.51 20.98 7.22
CA HIS A 110 9.60 21.85 6.79
C HIS A 110 10.85 20.96 6.63
N HIS A 111 11.27 20.69 5.40
CA HIS A 111 12.61 20.16 5.12
C HIS A 111 13.66 21.22 5.51
N PRO A 112 14.52 21.03 6.52
CA PRO A 112 15.82 21.66 6.48
C PRO A 112 16.67 20.82 5.51
N GLY A 113 16.87 21.34 4.30
CA GLY A 113 17.83 20.78 3.36
C GLY A 113 19.21 20.70 4.02
N TYR A 114 19.92 19.60 3.75
CA TYR A 114 21.32 19.43 4.09
C TYR A 114 22.18 19.76 2.87
#